data_AF-A0A5J4U403-F1
#
_entry.id   AF-A0A5J4U403-F1
#
_cell.length_a   1.000
_cell.length_b   1.000
_cell.length_c   1.000
_cell.angle_alpha   90.00
_cell.angle_beta   90.00
_cell.angle_gamma   90.00
#
_symmetry.space_group_name_H-M   'P 1'
#
loop_
_entity.id
_entity.type
_entity.pdbx_description
1 polymer ?
#
loop_
_entity_poly.entity_id
_entity_poly.type
_entity_poly.pdbx_seq_one_letter_code
_entity_poly.pdbx_strand_id
1 'polypeptide(L)' 'MTLRITNLPANVTDVEVRALCEQFGEIQQISVKNGKTTVRFVSAATAARALTLLEGTIQFGQRITIEV' A
#
# COMPACT_ATOMS: atom_id res chain seq x y z
N MET A 1 -3.95 5.10 10.95
CA MET A 1 -4.14 3.89 10.10
C MET A 1 -3.94 4.20 8.62
N THR A 2 -3.03 5.11 8.29
CA THR A 2 -2.72 5.48 6.90
C THR A 2 -1.30 5.01 6.62
N LEU A 3 -1.08 4.37 5.49
CA LEU A 3 0.22 3.91 5.02
C LEU A 3 0.55 4.66 3.73
N ARG A 4 1.76 5.19 3.62
CA ARG A 4 2.29 5.73 2.36
C ARG A 4 3.27 4.74 1.77
N ILE A 5 2.87 4.16 0.65
CA ILE A 5 3.71 3.30 -0.17
C ILE A 5 4.47 4.21 -1.14
N THR A 6 5.80 4.12 -1.07
CA THR A 6 6.75 4.80 -1.95
C THR A 6 7.58 3.75 -2.70
N ASN A 7 8.24 4.18 -3.77
CA ASN A 7 8.99 3.32 -4.68
C ASN A 7 8.12 2.31 -5.45
N LEU A 8 6.89 2.72 -5.80
CA LEU A 8 6.03 1.99 -6.73
C LEU A 8 6.35 2.41 -8.18
N PRO A 9 6.29 1.47 -9.14
CA PRO A 9 6.50 1.80 -10.53
C PRO A 9 5.36 2.69 -11.04
N ALA A 10 5.66 3.57 -11.99
CA ALA A 10 4.68 4.49 -12.59
C ALA A 10 3.48 3.78 -13.26
N ASN A 11 3.60 2.48 -13.51
CA ASN A 11 2.56 1.65 -14.10
C ASN A 11 1.54 1.12 -13.08
N VAL A 12 1.77 1.32 -11.77
CA VAL A 12 0.84 0.86 -10.74
C VAL A 12 -0.42 1.75 -10.73
N THR A 13 -1.57 1.10 -10.85
CA THR A 13 -2.88 1.74 -10.76
C THR A 13 -3.45 1.63 -9.34
N ASP A 14 -4.43 2.47 -9.02
CA ASP A 14 -5.16 2.40 -7.75
C ASP A 14 -5.85 1.04 -7.55
N VAL A 15 -6.34 0.42 -8.63
CA VAL A 15 -6.99 -0.89 -8.62
C VAL A 15 -6.02 -1.99 -8.20
N GLU A 16 -4.79 -1.98 -8.71
CA GLU A 16 -3.75 -2.95 -8.36
C GLU A 16 -3.34 -2.82 -6.89
N VAL A 17 -3.13 -1.59 -6.40
CA VAL A 17 -2.81 -1.37 -4.99
C VAL A 17 -3.97 -1.75 -4.09
N ARG A 18 -5.21 -1.49 -4.53
CA ARG A 18 -6.40 -1.92 -3.81
C ARG A 18 -6.45 -3.43 -3.67
N ALA A 19 -6.31 -4.15 -4.78
CA ALA A 19 -6.33 -5.60 -4.80
C ALA A 19 -5.19 -6.20 -3.96
N LEU A 20 -4.04 -5.53 -3.88
CA LEU A 20 -2.93 -5.91 -2.99
C LEU A 20 -3.28 -5.69 -1.52
N CYS A 21 -3.82 -4.52 -1.18
CA CYS A 21 -4.11 -4.15 0.20
C CYS A 21 -5.35 -4.86 0.77
N GLU A 22 -6.34 -5.21 -0.07
CA GLU A 22 -7.56 -5.95 0.31
C GLU A 22 -7.25 -7.36 0.84
N GLN A 23 -6.09 -7.92 0.48
CA GLN A 23 -5.61 -9.22 0.99
C GLN A 23 -5.28 -9.17 2.49
N PHE A 24 -4.90 -7.99 2.98
CA PHE A 24 -4.57 -7.79 4.39
C PHE A 24 -5.78 -7.34 5.20
N GLY A 25 -6.71 -6.61 4.57
CA GLY A 25 -8.05 -6.35 5.09
C GLY A 25 -8.68 -5.07 4.51
N GLU A 26 -9.70 -4.57 5.20
CA GLU A 26 -10.60 -3.56 4.63
C GLU A 26 -9.96 -2.17 4.51
N ILE A 27 -10.06 -1.60 3.30
CA ILE A 27 -9.47 -0.31 2.96
C ILE A 27 -10.56 0.75 3.00
N GLN A 28 -10.32 1.82 3.76
CA GLN A 28 -11.20 2.98 3.84
C GLN A 28 -11.03 3.90 2.62
N GLN A 29 -9.78 4.14 2.19
CA GLN A 29 -9.50 5.09 1.11
C GLN A 29 -8.13 4.81 0.46
N ILE A 30 -8.02 5.01 -0.86
CA ILE A 30 -6.75 4.93 -1.60
C ILE A 30 -6.56 6.23 -2.37
N SER A 31 -5.32 6.72 -2.41
CA SER A 31 -4.94 7.89 -3.19
C SER A 31 -3.59 7.64 -3.85
N VAL A 32 -3.58 7.55 -5.18
CA VAL A 32 -2.35 7.40 -5.97
C VAL A 32 -1.99 8.76 -6.56
N LYS A 33 -0.79 9.27 -6.28
CA LYS A 33 -0.25 10.52 -6.84
C LYS A 33 1.22 10.37 -7.20
N ASN A 34 1.54 10.44 -8.50
CA ASN A 34 2.91 10.45 -9.05
C ASN A 34 3.84 9.38 -8.41
N GLY A 35 3.42 8.11 -8.39
CA GLY A 35 4.21 7.01 -7.82
C GLY A 35 4.26 6.96 -6.28
N LYS A 36 3.54 7.86 -5.60
CA LYS A 36 3.28 7.79 -4.17
C LYS A 36 1.85 7.34 -3.95
N THR A 37 1.66 6.21 -3.30
CA THR A 37 0.33 5.70 -3.00
C THR A 37 0.07 5.83 -1.51
N THR A 38 -1.05 6.44 -1.15
CA THR A 38 -1.50 6.56 0.23
C THR A 38 -2.71 5.66 0.40
N VAL A 39 -2.62 4.71 1.31
CA VAL A 39 -3.69 3.75 1.62
C VAL A 39 -4.14 3.99 3.05
N ARG A 40 -5.42 4.23 3.24
CA ARG A 40 -6.05 4.35 4.55
C ARG A 40 -6.84 3.09 4.82
N PHE A 41 -6.46 2.36 5.85
CA PHE A 41 -7.19 1.17 6.31
C PHE A 41 -8.34 1.56 7.22
N VAL A 42 -9.30 0.66 7.43
CA VAL A 42 -10.39 0.86 8.41
C VAL A 42 -9.92 0.57 9.84
N SER A 43 -8.94 -0.33 10.01
CA SER A 43 -8.41 -0.73 11.31
C SER A 43 -6.90 -0.59 11.38
N ALA A 44 -6.40 -0.13 12.53
CA ALA A 44 -4.97 0.00 12.79
C ALA A 44 -4.24 -1.35 12.79
N ALA A 45 -4.90 -2.42 13.22
CA ALA A 45 -4.34 -3.77 13.19
C ALA A 45 -4.06 -4.24 11.76
N THR A 46 -4.97 -3.93 10.84
CA THR A 46 -4.83 -4.23 9.40
C THR A 46 -3.68 -3.43 8.78
N ALA A 47 -3.57 -2.14 9.12
CA ALA A 47 -2.47 -1.30 8.66
C ALA A 47 -1.11 -1.81 9.17
N ALA A 48 -1.01 -2.22 10.43
CA ALA A 48 0.23 -2.76 10.98
C ALA A 48 0.64 -4.08 10.28
N ARG A 49 -0.32 -4.98 10.03
CA ARG A 49 -0.06 -6.22 9.28
C ARG A 49 0.41 -5.94 7.85
N ALA A 50 -0.30 -5.04 7.16
CA ALA A 50 0.07 -4.64 5.81
C ALA A 50 1.47 -4.02 5.78
N LEU A 51 1.80 -3.14 6.74
CA LEU A 51 3.13 -2.57 6.89
C LEU A 51 4.20 -3.66 7.01
N THR A 52 4.08 -4.56 7.98
CA THR A 52 5.10 -5.60 8.22
C THR A 52 5.26 -6.58 7.05
N LEU A 53 4.17 -6.85 6.32
CA LEU A 53 4.17 -7.80 5.21
C LEU A 53 4.58 -7.16 3.88
N LEU A 54 4.32 -5.88 3.67
CA LEU A 54 4.63 -5.19 2.42
C LEU A 54 5.96 -4.45 2.49
N GLU A 55 6.37 -3.95 3.65
CA GLU A 55 7.63 -3.23 3.81
C GLU A 55 8.80 -4.10 3.40
N GLY A 56 9.55 -3.64 2.39
CA GLY A 56 10.73 -4.33 1.90
C GLY A 56 10.44 -5.54 1.01
N THR A 57 9.18 -5.82 0.68
CA THR A 57 8.83 -6.82 -0.33
C THR A 57 9.00 -6.29 -1.75
N ILE A 58 9.21 -7.21 -2.68
CA ILE A 58 9.30 -6.89 -4.10
C ILE A 58 7.90 -7.00 -4.68
N GLN A 59 7.29 -5.86 -4.99
CA GLN A 59 6.01 -5.78 -5.67
C GLN A 59 6.22 -5.08 -7.01
N PHE A 60 5.64 -5.64 -8.08
CA PHE A 60 5.79 -5.08 -9.44
C PHE A 60 7.25 -4.93 -9.90
N GLY A 61 8.15 -5.79 -9.40
CA GLY A 61 9.58 -5.74 -9.72
C GLY A 61 10.37 -4.64 -9.01
N GLN A 62 9.75 -3.88 -8.10
CA GLN A 62 10.42 -2.88 -7.27
C GLN A 62 10.26 -3.19 -5.79
N ARG A 63 11.27 -2.83 -5.00
CA ARG A 63 11.19 -2.96 -3.54
C ARG A 63 10.33 -1.84 -2.99
N ILE A 64 9.12 -2.14 -2.57
CA ILE A 64 8.23 -1.13 -2.03
C ILE A 64 8.67 -0.74 -0.61
N THR A 65 8.61 0.55 -0.35
CA THR A 65 8.90 1.14 0.96
C THR A 65 7.59 1.67 1.51
N ILE A 66 7.33 1.43 2.78
CA ILE A 66 6.14 1.98 3.44
C ILE A 66 6.57 2.93 4.52
N GLU A 67 5.93 4.10 4.53
CA GLU A 67 6.06 5.13 5.55
C GLU A 67 4.71 5.25 6.27
N VAL A 68 4.74 5.43 7.59
CA VAL A 68 3.56 5.58 8.47
C VAL A 68 3.26 7.03 8.80
#